data_AF-A0A439RF52-F1
#
_entry.id   AF-A0A439RF52-F1
#
_cell.length_a   1.000
_cell.length_b   1.000
_cell.length_c   1.000
_cell.angle_alpha   90.00
_cell.angle_beta   90.00
_cell.angle_gamma   90.00
#
_symmetry.space_group_name_H-M   'P 1'
#
loop_
_entity.id
_entity.type
_entity.pdbx_description
1 polymer ?
#
loop_
_entity_poly.entity_id
_entity_poly.type
_entity_poly.pdbx_seq_one_letter_code
_entity_poly.pdbx_strand_id
1 'polypeptide(L)'
;MTDINEAIRTDDWPTLKAELGRKGMQALQKYVAKHTEGRITDRELYIVTDVLWDVMSGLSPEVDLRIVEAVNEEIRRNAKARRAAKAHV
;
A
#
# COMPACT_ATOMS: atom_id res chain seq x y z
N MET A 1 17.33 -2.92 35.45
CA MET A 1 18.30 -3.47 34.48
C MET A 1 17.61 -4.69 33.90
N THR A 2 16.92 -4.52 32.77
CA THR A 2 16.07 -5.57 32.20
C THR A 2 16.97 -6.72 31.73
N ASP A 3 16.66 -7.93 32.19
CA ASP A 3 17.45 -9.12 31.89
C ASP A 3 17.43 -9.34 30.37
N ILE A 4 18.62 -9.42 29.75
CA ILE A 4 18.76 -9.67 28.30
C ILE A 4 18.06 -10.99 27.93
N ASN A 5 17.97 -11.93 28.87
CA ASN A 5 17.26 -13.19 28.68
C ASN A 5 15.73 -13.04 28.67
N GLU A 6 15.18 -11.97 29.24
CA GLU A 6 13.73 -11.68 29.24
C GLU A 6 13.30 -11.07 27.90
N ALA A 7 14.10 -10.17 27.33
CA ALA A 7 13.91 -9.60 26.00
C ALA A 7 14.09 -10.62 24.85
N ILE A 8 14.77 -11.74 25.10
CA ILE A 8 14.87 -12.87 24.16
C ILE A 8 13.68 -13.83 24.33
N ARG A 9 13.04 -13.84 25.50
CA ARG A 9 11.90 -14.72 25.82
C ARG A 9 10.56 -14.14 25.36
N THR A 10 10.47 -12.82 25.28
CA THR A 10 9.40 -12.11 24.57
C THR A 10 9.84 -11.96 23.12
N ASP A 11 9.30 -12.81 22.26
CA ASP A 11 9.45 -12.74 20.81
C ASP A 11 8.72 -11.48 20.30
N ASP A 12 9.19 -10.29 20.70
CA ASP A 12 8.58 -8.97 20.46
C ASP A 12 8.69 -8.56 18.97
N TRP A 13 9.19 -9.47 18.14
CA TRP A 13 9.17 -9.32 16.70
C TRP A 13 7.73 -9.52 16.18
N PRO A 14 7.15 -8.54 15.45
CA PRO A 14 5.82 -8.72 14.90
C PRO A 14 5.78 -9.95 13.99
N THR A 15 4.65 -10.66 13.98
CA THR A 15 4.46 -11.76 13.03
C THR A 15 4.74 -11.28 11.60
N LEU A 16 5.29 -12.15 10.75
CA LEU A 16 5.61 -11.81 9.35
C LEU A 16 4.42 -11.14 8.64
N LYS A 17 3.20 -11.64 8.89
CA LYS A 17 1.95 -11.09 8.38
C LYS A 17 1.71 -9.65 8.86
N ALA A 18 1.85 -9.40 10.16
CA ALA A 18 1.66 -8.06 10.73
C ALA A 18 2.72 -7.06 10.23
N GLU A 19 3.98 -7.47 10.14
CA GLU A 19 5.06 -6.60 9.67
C GLU A 19 4.93 -6.31 8.17
N LEU A 20 4.53 -7.29 7.37
CA LEU A 20 4.27 -7.11 5.93
C LEU A 20 3.12 -6.12 5.71
N GLY A 21 2.01 -6.28 6.44
CA GLY A 21 0.88 -5.32 6.43
C GLY A 21 1.33 -3.90 6.79
N ARG A 22 2.02 -3.75 7.92
CA ARG A 22 2.52 -2.46 8.41
C ARG A 22 3.45 -1.77 7.40
N LYS A 23 4.45 -2.47 6.86
CA LYS A 23 5.39 -1.91 5.88
C LYS A 23 4.70 -1.59 4.55
N GLY A 24 3.78 -2.46 4.11
CA GLY A 24 2.96 -2.23 2.93
C GLY A 24 2.12 -0.96 3.03
N MET A 25 1.46 -0.74 4.17
CA MET A 25 0.68 0.46 4.45
C MET A 25 1.55 1.72 4.53
N GLN A 26 2.74 1.65 5.13
CA GLN A 26 3.69 2.76 5.15
C GLN A 26 4.16 3.13 3.73
N ALA A 27 4.42 2.14 2.88
CA ALA A 27 4.77 2.38 1.49
C ALA A 27 3.59 3.02 0.75
N LEU A 28 2.38 2.49 0.88
CA LEU A 28 1.18 3.03 0.24
C LEU A 28 0.98 4.50 0.63
N GLN A 29 1.00 4.82 1.93
CA GLN A 29 0.82 6.19 2.43
C GLN A 29 1.88 7.14 1.86
N LYS A 30 3.15 6.72 1.83
CA LYS A 30 4.25 7.51 1.25
C LYS A 30 4.01 7.86 -0.21
N TYR A 31 3.57 6.90 -1.03
CA TYR A 31 3.38 7.13 -2.46
C TYR A 31 2.08 7.88 -2.77
N VAL A 32 1.01 7.65 -1.99
CA VAL A 32 -0.20 8.48 -2.06
C VAL A 32 0.14 9.94 -1.73
N ALA A 33 0.92 10.21 -0.68
CA ALA A 33 1.35 11.58 -0.37
C ALA A 33 2.13 12.22 -1.52
N LYS A 34 3.09 11.50 -2.11
CA LYS A 34 3.83 11.97 -3.30
C LYS A 34 2.92 12.27 -4.49
N HIS A 35 1.89 11.46 -4.70
CA HIS A 35 0.91 11.67 -5.78
C HIS A 35 0.06 12.92 -5.52
N THR A 36 -0.46 13.08 -4.30
CA THR A 36 -1.20 14.28 -3.88
C THR A 36 -0.36 15.55 -4.03
N GLU A 37 0.94 15.47 -3.77
CA GLU A 37 1.90 16.58 -3.97
C GLU A 37 2.26 16.83 -5.45
N GLY A 38 1.71 16.04 -6.39
CA GLY A 38 2.02 16.13 -7.82
C GLY A 38 3.42 15.65 -8.21
N ARG A 39 4.14 14.97 -7.29
CA ARG A 39 5.51 14.49 -7.53
C ARG A 39 5.57 13.19 -8.34
N ILE A 40 4.47 12.42 -8.34
CA ILE A 40 4.31 11.25 -9.19
C ILE A 40 2.95 11.31 -9.89
N THR A 41 2.88 10.71 -11.07
CA THR A 41 1.70 10.61 -11.91
C THR A 41 0.77 9.50 -11.46
N ASP A 42 -0.47 9.50 -11.97
CA ASP A 42 -1.41 8.40 -11.75
C ASP A 42 -0.88 7.04 -12.23
N ARG A 43 -0.09 7.03 -13.31
CA ARG A 43 0.49 5.80 -13.85
C ARG A 43 1.54 5.24 -12.88
N GLU A 44 2.36 6.10 -12.30
CA GLU A 44 3.37 5.69 -11.32
C GLU A 44 2.72 5.22 -10.03
N LEU A 45 1.69 5.92 -9.53
CA LEU A 45 0.94 5.45 -8.37
C LEU A 45 0.23 4.12 -8.64
N TYR A 46 -0.34 3.93 -9.83
CA TYR A 46 -0.93 2.66 -10.24
C TYR A 46 0.08 1.51 -10.14
N ILE A 47 1.27 1.67 -10.73
CA ILE A 47 2.33 0.64 -10.69
C ILE A 47 2.70 0.30 -9.25
N VAL A 48 2.82 1.30 -8.37
CA VAL A 48 3.11 1.05 -6.95
C VAL A 48 2.00 0.22 -6.30
N THR A 49 0.73 0.58 -6.50
CA THR A 49 -0.39 -0.16 -5.90
C THR A 49 -0.55 -1.57 -6.47
N ASP A 50 -0.24 -1.77 -7.75
CA ASP A 50 -0.26 -3.08 -8.42
C ASP A 50 0.82 -4.00 -7.82
N VAL A 51 2.05 -3.50 -7.68
CA VAL A 51 3.15 -4.25 -7.07
C VAL A 51 2.88 -4.55 -5.59
N LEU A 52 2.32 -3.59 -4.84
CA LEU A 52 1.94 -3.84 -3.43
C LEU A 52 0.89 -4.94 -3.32
N TRP A 53 -0.10 -4.96 -4.22
CA TRP A 53 -1.08 -6.03 -4.27
C TRP A 53 -0.43 -7.38 -4.53
N ASP A 54 0.41 -7.50 -5.57
CA ASP A 54 1.08 -8.76 -5.93
C ASP A 54 1.95 -9.32 -4.80
N VAL A 55 2.62 -8.45 -4.05
CA VAL A 55 3.50 -8.84 -2.94
C VAL A 55 2.72 -9.19 -1.67
N MET A 56 1.59 -8.52 -1.40
CA MET A 56 0.86 -8.64 -0.14
C MET A 56 -0.29 -9.65 -0.21
N SER A 57 -0.86 -9.88 -1.38
CA SER A 57 -2.04 -10.73 -1.56
C SER A 57 -1.80 -12.15 -1.02
N GLY A 58 -2.69 -12.59 -0.12
CA GLY A 58 -2.57 -13.88 0.57
C GLY A 58 -1.56 -13.92 1.72
N LEU A 59 -0.77 -12.86 1.94
CA LEU A 59 0.28 -12.81 2.96
C LEU A 59 0.03 -11.75 4.04
N SER A 60 -0.68 -10.67 3.72
CA SER A 60 -1.03 -9.59 4.66
C SER A 60 -2.44 -9.76 5.27
N PRO A 61 -2.75 -9.05 6.38
CA PRO A 61 -4.12 -8.94 6.88
C PRO A 61 -5.07 -8.44 5.79
N GLU A 62 -6.28 -9.02 5.75
CA GLU A 62 -7.28 -8.68 4.72
C GLU A 62 -7.67 -7.20 4.74
N VAL A 63 -7.73 -6.60 5.93
CA VAL A 63 -8.02 -5.17 6.09
C VAL A 63 -7.02 -4.28 5.33
N ASP A 64 -5.73 -4.63 5.36
CA ASP A 64 -4.69 -3.87 4.67
C ASP A 64 -4.82 -4.05 3.15
N LEU A 65 -5.13 -5.27 2.69
CA LEU A 65 -5.33 -5.58 1.28
C LEU A 65 -6.51 -4.79 0.68
N ARG A 66 -7.61 -4.65 1.42
CA ARG A 66 -8.78 -3.87 0.98
C ARG A 66 -8.46 -2.38 0.79
N ILE A 67 -7.51 -1.84 1.56
CA ILE A 67 -7.04 -0.46 1.38
C ILE A 67 -6.24 -0.32 0.09
N VAL A 68 -5.31 -1.26 -0.19
CA VAL A 68 -4.55 -1.28 -1.46
C VAL A 68 -5.50 -1.35 -2.65
N GLU A 69 -6.47 -2.26 -2.58
CA GLU A 69 -7.49 -2.46 -3.62
C GLU A 69 -8.31 -1.19 -3.87
N ALA A 70 -8.83 -0.55 -2.80
CA ALA A 70 -9.62 0.67 -2.92
C ALA A 70 -8.85 1.81 -3.61
N VAL A 71 -7.55 1.96 -3.30
CA VAL A 71 -6.70 2.96 -3.97
C VAL A 71 -6.49 2.61 -5.44
N ASN A 72 -6.21 1.34 -5.77
CA ASN A 72 -6.04 0.90 -7.15
C ASN A 72 -7.31 1.14 -7.99
N GLU A 73 -8.48 0.79 -7.46
CA GLU A 73 -9.76 1.03 -8.12
C GLU A 73 -10.01 2.52 -8.37
N GLU A 74 -9.70 3.38 -7.40
CA GLU A 74 -9.88 4.82 -7.53
C GLU A 74 -9.01 5.38 -8.65
N ILE A 75 -7.75 4.95 -8.75
CA ILE A 75 -6.85 5.35 -9.83
C ILE A 75 -7.42 4.89 -11.19
N ARG A 76 -7.94 3.67 -11.28
CA ARG A 76 -8.56 3.13 -12.50
C ARG A 76 -9.82 3.91 -12.89
N ARG A 77 -10.68 4.26 -11.94
CA ARG A 77 -11.86 5.11 -12.17
C ARG A 77 -11.46 6.48 -12.73
N ASN A 78 -10.47 7.12 -12.11
CA ASN A 78 -9.97 8.43 -12.55
C ASN A 78 -9.33 8.37 -13.95
N ALA A 79 -8.58 7.31 -14.25
CA ALA A 79 -8.04 7.08 -15.58
C ALA A 79 -9.14 6.92 -16.64
N LYS A 80 -10.21 6.17 -16.31
CA LYS A 80 -11.37 5.98 -17.19
C LYS A 80 -12.10 7.31 -17.45
N ALA A 81 -12.36 8.09 -16.40
CA ALA A 81 -13.03 9.39 -16.51
C ALA A 81 -12.26 10.37 -17.41
N ARG A 82 -10.93 10.46 -17.26
CA ARG A 82 -10.09 11.32 -18.12
C ARG A 82 -10.09 10.89 -19.58
N ARG A 83 -10.12 9.58 -19.86
CA ARG A 83 -10.21 9.06 -21.24
C ARG A 83 -11.57 9.42 -21.87
N ALA A 84 -12.66 9.29 -21.12
CA ALA A 84 -13.99 9.67 -21.59
C ALA A 84 -14.07 11.18 -21.89
N ALA A 85 -13.54 12.03 -21.00
CA ALA A 85 -13.50 13.48 -21.21
C ALA A 85 -12.70 13.88 -22.47
N LYS A 86 -11.57 13.22 -22.75
CA LYS A 86 -10.77 13.46 -23.96
C LYS A 86 -11.45 12.99 -25.25
N ALA A 87 -12.38 12.04 -25.18
CA ALA A 87 -13.10 11.53 -26.35
C ALA A 87 -14.32 12.38 -26.73
N HIS A 88 -14.65 13.42 -25.95
CA HIS A 88 -15.75 14.35 -26.20
C HIS A 88 -15.27 15.76 -26.57
N VAL A 89 -13.95 15.93 -26.74
CA VAL A 89 -13.28 17.13 -27.28
C VAL A 89 -12.74 16.79 -28.65
#